data_AF-A0A920SAM7-F1
#
_entry.id   AF-A0A920SAM7-F1
#
_cell.length_a   1.000
_cell.length_b   1.000
_cell.length_c   1.000
_cell.angle_alpha   90.00
_cell.angle_beta   90.00
_cell.angle_gamma   90.00
#
_symmetry.space_group_name_H-M   'P 1'
#
loop_
_entity.id
_entity.type
_entity.pdbx_description
1 polymer ?
#
loop_
_entity_poly.entity_id
_entity_poly.type
_entity_poly.pdbx_seq_one_letter_code
_entity_poly.pdbx_strand_id
1 'polypeptide(L)'
;MEIKANIGHSFADRFDLEGENLSEFMSWAVSLDDPVFYHWHHYERTHLAKMAERWGEDPAKVSFVLDRLVDLSPWVTNGYAFPAYSESLKAIAKSIGFKWQQDDVSGVGSISLYENFVNSGSIDQMSKDKIIIYNRDDCFATMHIYDWVMAQ
;
A
#
# COMPACT_ATOMS: atom_id res chain seq x y z
N MET A 1 -13.16 7.25 -4.11
CA MET A 1 -12.36 6.18 -3.50
C MET A 1 -12.30 6.45 -1.99
N GLU A 2 -13.03 5.70 -1.17
CA GLU A 2 -13.05 5.91 0.28
C GLU A 2 -11.83 5.25 0.95
N ILE A 3 -10.66 5.88 0.84
CA ILE A 3 -9.51 5.58 1.70
C ILE A 3 -9.67 6.41 2.99
N LYS A 4 -10.72 6.16 3.78
CA LYS A 4 -10.93 6.87 5.06
C LYS A 4 -10.87 6.01 6.30
N ALA A 5 -10.61 4.71 6.20
CA ALA A 5 -10.40 3.87 7.36
C ALA A 5 -9.25 2.91 7.12
N ASN A 6 -8.32 2.83 8.06
CA ASN A 6 -7.36 1.72 8.25
C ASN A 6 -5.94 1.70 7.66
N ILE A 7 -5.41 2.76 7.04
CA ILE A 7 -3.96 2.75 6.68
C ILE A 7 -3.02 2.62 7.91
N GLY A 8 -3.54 2.79 9.14
CA GLY A 8 -2.78 2.57 10.37
C GLY A 8 -3.08 1.27 11.14
N HIS A 9 -4.06 0.44 10.73
CA HIS A 9 -4.47 -0.73 11.51
C HIS A 9 -3.77 -2.03 11.11
N SER A 10 -3.20 -2.11 9.90
CA SER A 10 -2.67 -3.37 9.37
C SER A 10 -1.14 -3.46 9.45
N PHE A 11 -0.53 -3.15 10.60
CA PHE A 11 0.91 -3.34 10.84
C PHE A 11 1.14 -4.46 11.85
N ALA A 12 1.77 -5.55 11.40
CA ALA A 12 2.15 -6.65 12.28
C ALA A 12 3.44 -6.30 13.05
N ASP A 13 3.32 -6.12 14.37
CA ASP A 13 4.47 -5.79 15.22
C ASP A 13 5.52 -6.90 15.30
N ARG A 14 5.12 -8.14 14.99
CA ARG A 14 6.00 -9.30 14.94
C ARG A 14 5.61 -10.18 13.75
N PHE A 15 6.58 -10.94 13.26
CA PHE A 15 6.38 -11.82 12.12
C PHE A 15 5.31 -12.91 12.37
N ASP A 16 5.21 -13.42 13.60
CA ASP A 16 4.19 -14.42 13.99
C ASP A 16 2.75 -13.86 13.98
N LEU A 17 2.60 -12.53 13.92
CA LEU A 17 1.30 -11.85 13.82
C LEU A 17 0.89 -11.55 12.35
N GLU A 18 1.73 -11.89 11.35
CA GLU A 18 1.44 -11.62 9.92
C GLU A 18 0.11 -12.26 9.49
N GLY A 19 -0.15 -13.50 9.90
CA GLY A 19 -1.38 -14.22 9.57
C GLY A 19 -2.64 -13.61 10.22
N GLU A 20 -2.56 -13.21 11.49
CA GLU A 20 -3.67 -12.54 12.18
C GLU A 20 -3.99 -11.18 11.52
N ASN A 21 -2.94 -10.40 11.24
CA ASN A 21 -3.05 -9.10 10.57
C ASN A 21 -3.64 -9.23 9.15
N LEU A 22 -3.27 -10.28 8.41
CA LEU A 22 -3.86 -10.59 7.10
C LEU A 22 -5.36 -10.92 7.21
N SER A 23 -5.73 -11.78 8.17
CA SER A 23 -7.13 -12.17 8.37
C SER A 23 -8.01 -10.99 8.77
N GLU A 24 -7.49 -10.08 9.60
CA GLU A 24 -8.16 -8.82 9.94
C GLU A 24 -8.32 -7.92 8.71
N PHE A 25 -7.27 -7.74 7.91
CA PHE A 25 -7.33 -6.98 6.66
C PHE A 25 -8.36 -7.56 5.69
N MET A 26 -8.36 -8.87 5.48
CA MET A 26 -9.28 -9.55 4.56
C MET A 26 -10.72 -9.44 5.04
N SER A 27 -10.96 -9.58 6.35
CA SER A 27 -12.29 -9.46 6.96
C SER A 27 -12.82 -8.02 6.87
N TRP A 28 -11.95 -7.02 7.04
CA TRP A 28 -12.29 -5.63 6.78
C TRP A 28 -12.61 -5.40 5.30
N ALA A 29 -11.78 -5.90 4.38
CA ALA A 29 -11.95 -5.70 2.95
C ALA A 29 -13.29 -6.25 2.44
N VAL A 30 -13.69 -7.44 2.88
CA VAL A 30 -14.99 -8.05 2.51
C VAL A 30 -16.21 -7.38 3.18
N SER A 31 -15.99 -6.57 4.22
CA SER A 31 -17.07 -5.84 4.89
C SER A 31 -17.49 -4.56 4.17
N LEU A 32 -16.66 -4.08 3.22
CA LEU A 32 -16.94 -2.89 2.43
C LEU A 32 -18.01 -3.17 1.36
N ASP A 33 -18.84 -2.17 1.06
CA ASP A 33 -19.83 -2.24 -0.01
C ASP A 33 -19.18 -1.96 -1.37
N ASP A 34 -19.20 -2.98 -2.25
CA ASP A 34 -18.61 -3.00 -3.60
C ASP A 34 -17.25 -2.26 -3.76
N PRO A 35 -16.19 -2.66 -3.03
CA PRO A 35 -14.93 -1.93 -3.02
C PRO A 35 -14.10 -2.16 -4.28
N VAL A 36 -13.22 -1.20 -4.58
CA VAL A 36 -12.12 -1.36 -5.55
C VAL A 36 -10.81 -0.94 -4.87
N PHE A 37 -9.79 -1.79 -4.96
CA PHE A 37 -8.51 -1.62 -4.29
C PHE A 37 -7.43 -1.22 -5.30
N TYR A 38 -7.12 0.06 -5.37
CA TYR A 38 -6.10 0.57 -6.27
C TYR A 38 -4.70 0.44 -5.66
N HIS A 39 -3.75 0.01 -6.49
CA HIS A 39 -2.34 -0.09 -6.13
C HIS A 39 -1.45 0.39 -7.31
N TRP A 40 -0.16 0.60 -7.06
CA TRP A 40 0.76 1.17 -8.06
C TRP A 40 1.67 0.13 -8.76
N HIS A 41 1.69 -1.12 -8.29
CA HIS A 41 2.63 -2.10 -8.83
C HIS A 41 2.07 -3.53 -8.83
N HIS A 42 2.27 -4.26 -9.93
CA HIS A 42 1.84 -5.66 -10.09
C HIS A 42 2.31 -6.61 -8.96
N TYR A 43 3.46 -6.30 -8.33
CA TYR A 43 4.01 -7.09 -7.23
C TYR A 43 3.02 -7.26 -6.07
N GLU A 44 2.15 -6.28 -5.80
CA GLU A 44 1.18 -6.31 -4.70
C GLU A 44 0.23 -7.51 -4.80
N ARG A 45 -0.37 -7.73 -5.98
CA ARG A 45 -1.27 -8.86 -6.23
C ARG A 45 -0.56 -10.20 -5.99
N THR A 46 0.65 -10.32 -6.52
CA THR A 46 1.43 -11.56 -6.40
C THR A 46 1.82 -11.83 -4.95
N HIS A 47 2.20 -10.79 -4.21
CA HIS A 47 2.61 -10.91 -2.82
C HIS A 47 1.42 -11.27 -1.92
N LEU A 48 0.29 -10.58 -2.07
CA LEU A 48 -0.93 -10.83 -1.28
C LEU A 48 -1.45 -12.26 -1.49
N ALA A 49 -1.44 -12.75 -2.73
CA ALA A 49 -1.84 -14.12 -3.04
C ALA A 49 -0.95 -15.16 -2.33
N LYS A 50 0.38 -14.97 -2.37
CA LYS A 50 1.33 -15.84 -1.67
C LYS A 50 1.18 -15.79 -0.16
N MET A 51 0.88 -14.61 0.39
CA MET A 51 0.68 -14.42 1.83
C MET A 51 -0.60 -15.14 2.29
N ALA A 52 -1.68 -15.04 1.51
CA ALA A 52 -2.92 -15.78 1.75
C ALA A 52 -2.75 -17.30 1.70
N GLU A 53 -1.99 -17.80 0.72
CA GLU A 53 -1.65 -19.23 0.64
C GLU A 53 -0.83 -19.68 1.86
N ARG A 54 0.19 -18.90 2.24
CA ARG A 54 1.07 -19.21 3.39
C ARG A 54 0.28 -19.35 4.69
N TRP A 55 -0.68 -18.45 4.95
CA TRP A 55 -1.42 -18.39 6.20
C TRP A 55 -2.78 -19.11 6.16
N GLY A 56 -3.14 -19.72 5.03
CA GLY A 56 -4.38 -20.49 4.91
C GLY A 56 -5.65 -19.65 5.01
N GLU A 57 -5.65 -18.45 4.42
CA GLU A 57 -6.82 -17.57 4.42
C GLU A 57 -7.99 -18.16 3.60
N ASP A 58 -9.21 -17.76 3.93
CA ASP A 58 -10.42 -18.20 3.22
C ASP A 58 -10.34 -17.85 1.71
N PRO A 59 -10.34 -18.86 0.81
CA PRO A 59 -10.27 -18.64 -0.63
C PRO A 59 -11.35 -17.70 -1.18
N ALA A 60 -12.54 -17.65 -0.56
CA ALA A 60 -13.60 -16.75 -0.98
C ALA A 60 -13.25 -15.28 -0.70
N LYS A 61 -12.67 -14.97 0.47
CA LYS A 61 -12.17 -13.62 0.79
C LYS A 61 -11.00 -13.25 -0.12
N VAL A 62 -10.09 -14.19 -0.36
CA VAL A 62 -8.93 -13.97 -1.23
C VAL A 62 -9.39 -13.64 -2.64
N SER A 63 -10.29 -14.44 -3.25
CA SER A 63 -10.84 -14.13 -4.57
C SER A 63 -11.54 -12.77 -4.57
N PHE A 64 -12.38 -12.50 -3.56
CA PHE A 64 -13.09 -11.23 -3.45
C PHE A 64 -12.15 -10.03 -3.54
N VAL A 65 -11.05 -10.03 -2.78
CA VAL A 65 -10.07 -8.94 -2.76
C VAL A 65 -9.24 -8.92 -4.03
N LEU A 66 -8.68 -10.06 -4.45
CA LEU A 66 -7.82 -10.11 -5.63
C LEU A 66 -8.56 -9.72 -6.91
N ASP A 67 -9.82 -10.11 -7.08
CA ASP A 67 -10.62 -9.75 -8.25
C ASP A 67 -10.96 -8.25 -8.30
N ARG A 68 -10.79 -7.54 -7.19
CA ARG A 68 -11.02 -6.09 -7.04
C ARG A 68 -9.73 -5.27 -6.94
N LEU A 69 -8.56 -5.91 -7.06
CA LEU A 69 -7.29 -5.20 -7.17
C LEU A 69 -7.11 -4.63 -8.58
N VAL A 70 -6.85 -3.33 -8.64
CA VAL A 70 -6.58 -2.61 -9.89
C VAL A 70 -5.21 -1.97 -9.82
N ASP A 71 -4.33 -2.38 -10.75
CA ASP A 71 -3.05 -1.72 -10.96
C ASP A 71 -3.28 -0.41 -11.72
N LEU A 72 -3.11 0.71 -11.03
CA LEU A 72 -3.35 2.04 -11.57
C LEU A 72 -2.21 2.50 -12.49
N SER A 73 -0.99 1.98 -12.30
CA SER A 73 0.20 2.46 -13.01
C SER A 73 0.06 2.36 -14.53
N PRO A 74 -0.33 1.22 -15.13
CA PRO A 74 -0.50 1.11 -16.58
C PRO A 74 -1.57 2.04 -17.16
N TRP A 75 -2.61 2.38 -16.40
CA TRP A 75 -3.65 3.29 -16.88
C TRP A 75 -3.09 4.71 -16.98
N VAL A 76 -2.33 5.10 -15.97
CA VAL A 76 -1.73 6.42 -15.85
C VAL A 76 -0.62 6.60 -16.90
N THR A 77 0.33 5.67 -16.98
CA THR A 77 1.55 5.84 -17.78
C THR A 77 1.34 5.61 -19.27
N ASN A 78 0.35 4.79 -19.67
CA ASN A 78 -0.02 4.64 -21.08
C ASN A 78 -1.00 5.72 -21.56
N GLY A 79 -1.74 6.36 -20.64
CA GLY A 79 -2.73 7.40 -20.97
C GLY A 79 -2.16 8.81 -21.04
N TYR A 80 -1.13 9.11 -20.26
CA TYR A 80 -0.64 10.47 -20.05
C TYR A 80 0.89 10.55 -19.99
N ALA A 81 1.43 11.67 -20.48
CA ALA A 81 2.85 12.00 -20.33
C ALA A 81 3.05 12.94 -19.14
N PHE A 82 3.94 12.58 -18.22
CA PHE A 82 4.25 13.39 -17.04
C PHE A 82 5.63 14.05 -17.17
N PRO A 83 5.82 15.28 -16.65
CA PRO A 83 7.13 15.91 -16.57
C PRO A 83 7.96 15.31 -15.42
N ALA A 84 8.24 14.01 -15.49
CA ALA A 84 8.91 13.23 -14.47
C ALA A 84 10.04 12.38 -15.09
N TYR A 85 11.11 12.14 -14.33
CA TYR A 85 12.26 11.34 -14.79
C TYR A 85 12.01 9.82 -14.74
N SER A 86 10.88 9.38 -14.18
CA SER A 86 10.48 7.97 -14.12
C SER A 86 8.96 7.83 -13.94
N GLU A 87 8.47 6.61 -14.18
CA GLU A 87 7.07 6.20 -14.00
C GLU A 87 6.77 5.70 -12.57
N SER A 88 7.65 6.01 -11.62
CA SER A 88 7.43 5.66 -10.22
C SER A 88 6.31 6.51 -9.60
N LEU A 89 5.59 5.95 -8.61
CA LEU A 89 4.57 6.64 -7.83
C LEU A 89 5.07 8.00 -7.33
N LYS A 90 6.27 8.00 -6.73
CA LYS A 90 6.89 9.20 -6.16
C LYS A 90 7.20 10.27 -7.20
N ALA A 91 7.69 9.88 -8.38
CA ALA A 91 8.02 10.83 -9.44
C ALA A 91 6.75 11.44 -10.06
N ILE A 92 5.76 10.60 -10.39
CA ILE A 92 4.51 11.06 -11.00
C ILE A 92 3.71 11.91 -10.02
N ALA A 93 3.45 11.46 -8.80
CA ALA A 93 2.63 12.24 -7.86
C ALA A 93 3.27 13.60 -7.54
N LYS A 94 4.60 13.67 -7.39
CA LYS A 94 5.31 14.95 -7.21
C LYS A 94 5.13 15.89 -8.41
N SER A 95 5.18 15.34 -9.63
CA SER A 95 5.02 16.13 -10.86
C SER A 95 3.63 16.80 -10.96
N ILE A 96 2.62 16.21 -10.30
CA ILE A 96 1.26 16.75 -10.20
C ILE A 96 0.94 17.35 -8.82
N GLY A 97 1.97 17.74 -8.07
CA GLY A 97 1.83 18.58 -6.88
C GLY A 97 1.58 17.85 -5.55
N PHE A 98 1.61 16.52 -5.51
CA PHE A 98 1.53 15.78 -4.24
C PHE A 98 2.81 15.98 -3.42
N LYS A 99 2.66 16.10 -2.10
CA LYS A 99 3.75 16.29 -1.15
C LYS A 99 3.69 15.20 -0.08
N TRP A 100 4.71 14.35 -0.05
CA TRP A 100 4.95 13.45 1.08
C TRP A 100 5.21 14.26 2.35
N GLN A 101 4.77 13.74 3.48
CA GLN A 101 5.12 14.23 4.82
C GLN A 101 6.59 13.93 5.14
N GLN A 102 7.10 12.82 4.60
CA GLN A 102 8.49 12.39 4.77
C GLN A 102 9.23 12.41 3.43
N ASP A 103 10.25 13.24 3.32
CA ASP A 103 11.15 13.26 2.16
C ASP A 103 12.37 12.35 2.34
N ASP A 104 12.71 12.01 3.58
CA ASP A 104 13.88 11.21 3.98
C ASP A 104 13.67 9.69 3.87
N VAL A 105 12.43 9.22 3.71
CA VAL A 105 12.14 7.79 3.56
C VAL A 105 12.00 7.43 2.07
N SER A 106 12.79 6.44 1.66
CA SER A 106 12.72 5.76 0.35
C SER A 106 12.24 4.33 0.54
N GLY A 107 11.86 3.64 -0.54
CA GLY A 107 11.48 2.22 -0.45
C GLY A 107 12.58 1.31 0.12
N VAL A 108 13.86 1.61 -0.14
CA VAL A 108 14.98 0.90 0.51
C VAL A 108 15.12 1.33 1.97
N GLY A 109 14.92 2.62 2.25
CA GLY A 109 14.96 3.16 3.62
C GLY A 109 13.87 2.56 4.52
N SER A 110 12.66 2.31 4.01
CA SER A 110 11.59 1.68 4.77
C SER A 110 11.89 0.22 5.12
N ILE A 111 12.61 -0.51 4.25
CA ILE A 111 13.11 -1.86 4.58
C ILE A 111 14.10 -1.78 5.75
N SER A 112 15.08 -0.88 5.72
CA SER A 112 16.04 -0.72 6.82
C SER A 112 15.37 -0.29 8.13
N LEU A 113 14.35 0.57 8.07
CA LEU A 113 13.54 0.93 9.25
C LEU A 113 12.80 -0.30 9.80
N TYR A 114 12.26 -1.15 8.94
CA TYR A 114 11.58 -2.37 9.37
C TYR A 114 12.55 -3.36 10.02
N GLU A 115 13.74 -3.55 9.44
CA GLU A 115 14.80 -4.36 10.04
C GLU A 115 15.20 -3.83 11.41
N ASN A 116 15.37 -2.52 11.58
CA ASN A 116 15.67 -1.90 12.88
C ASN A 116 14.56 -2.19 13.89
N PHE A 117 13.30 -2.02 13.49
CA PHE A 117 12.15 -2.28 14.35
C PHE A 117 12.11 -3.75 14.81
N VAL A 118 12.23 -4.70 13.89
CA VAL A 118 12.24 -6.14 14.21
C VAL A 118 13.44 -6.52 15.08
N ASN A 119 14.64 -6.06 14.74
CA ASN A 119 15.87 -6.35 15.51
C ASN A 119 15.86 -5.72 16.91
N SER A 120 15.08 -4.66 17.12
CA SER A 120 14.87 -4.09 18.45
C SER A 120 13.95 -4.94 19.36
N GLY A 121 13.32 -5.99 18.82
CA GLY A 121 12.27 -6.73 19.52
C GLY A 121 10.94 -5.96 19.55
N SER A 122 10.64 -5.23 18.48
CA SER A 122 9.40 -4.47 18.30
C SER A 122 9.23 -3.27 19.25
N ILE A 123 10.33 -2.69 19.74
CA ILE A 123 10.31 -1.56 20.68
C ILE A 123 10.70 -0.22 20.04
N ASP A 124 11.35 -0.21 18.88
CA ASP A 124 11.73 1.02 18.17
C ASP A 124 10.52 1.69 17.48
N GLN A 125 9.72 2.38 18.29
CA GLN A 125 8.52 3.07 17.82
C GLN A 125 8.83 4.17 16.79
N MET A 126 10.03 4.76 16.83
CA MET A 126 10.40 5.78 15.83
C MET A 126 10.48 5.16 14.44
N SER A 127 11.13 4.00 14.30
CA SER A 127 11.16 3.29 13.01
C SER A 127 9.77 2.87 12.56
N LYS A 128 8.94 2.33 13.47
CA LYS A 128 7.54 1.96 13.18
C LYS A 128 6.72 3.15 12.69
N ASP A 129 6.75 4.27 13.39
CA ASP A 129 6.01 5.48 13.04
C ASP A 129 6.41 5.98 11.65
N LYS A 130 7.72 5.97 11.34
CA LYS A 130 8.19 6.34 9.99
C LYS A 130 7.65 5.40 8.91
N ILE A 131 7.61 4.09 9.16
CA ILE A 131 7.06 3.14 8.18
C ILE A 131 5.56 3.38 7.97
N ILE A 132 4.81 3.62 9.04
CA ILE A 132 3.36 3.87 8.95
C ILE A 132 3.08 5.18 8.18
N ILE A 133 3.83 6.24 8.45
CA ILE A 133 3.68 7.51 7.72
C ILE A 133 4.04 7.33 6.25
N TYR A 134 5.15 6.65 5.95
CA TYR A 134 5.58 6.36 4.58
C TYR A 134 4.49 5.59 3.79
N ASN A 135 3.98 4.49 4.34
CA ASN A 135 2.91 3.71 3.70
C ASN A 135 1.63 4.51 3.51
N ARG A 136 1.28 5.36 4.51
CA ARG A 136 0.13 6.26 4.42
C ARG A 136 0.26 7.26 3.29
N ASP A 137 1.44 7.86 3.14
CA ASP A 137 1.69 8.79 2.04
C ASP A 137 1.62 8.09 0.68
N ASP A 138 2.09 6.85 0.55
CA ASP A 138 1.99 6.09 -0.71
C ASP A 138 0.52 5.78 -1.08
N CYS A 139 -0.34 5.45 -0.11
CA CYS A 139 -1.79 5.34 -0.34
C CYS A 139 -2.40 6.68 -0.79
N PHE A 140 -2.05 7.79 -0.12
CA PHE A 140 -2.57 9.10 -0.50
C PHE A 140 -2.03 9.61 -1.84
N ALA A 141 -0.79 9.30 -2.18
CA ALA A 141 -0.22 9.61 -3.48
C ALA A 141 -0.94 8.86 -4.60
N THR A 142 -1.24 7.57 -4.38
CA THR A 142 -2.01 6.75 -5.32
C THR A 142 -3.40 7.35 -5.53
N MET A 143 -4.07 7.80 -4.46
CA MET A 143 -5.35 8.51 -4.54
C MET A 143 -5.25 9.83 -5.28
N HIS A 144 -4.23 10.63 -4.99
CA HIS A 144 -4.03 11.91 -5.66
C HIS A 144 -3.84 11.74 -7.17
N ILE A 145 -3.12 10.70 -7.60
CA ILE A 145 -2.99 10.38 -9.02
C ILE A 145 -4.32 9.91 -9.61
N TYR A 146 -5.05 9.03 -8.92
CA TYR A 146 -6.37 8.57 -9.38
C TYR A 146 -7.31 9.76 -9.60
N ASP A 147 -7.45 10.63 -8.60
CA ASP A 147 -8.32 11.80 -8.66
C ASP A 147 -7.88 12.76 -9.78
N TRP A 148 -6.58 12.93 -9.99
CA TRP A 148 -6.04 13.73 -11.09
C TRP A 148 -6.43 13.13 -12.45
N VAL A 149 -6.28 11.82 -12.65
CA VAL A 149 -6.65 11.16 -13.92
C VAL A 149 -8.14 11.26 -14.18
N MET A 150 -8.98 11.09 -13.16
CA MET A 150 -10.45 11.20 -13.30
C MET A 150 -10.93 12.61 -13.60
N ALA A 151 -10.10 13.63 -13.36
CA ALA A 151 -10.43 15.03 -13.61
C ALA A 151 -9.98 15.56 -14.99
N GLN A 152 -9.32 14.72 -15.80
CA GLN A 152 -8.93 15.07 -17.18
C GLN A 152 -10.10 14.87 -18.15
#